data_AF-A0AAV7Z3H2-F1
#
_entry.id   AF-A0AAV7Z3H2-F1
#
_cell.length_a   1.000
_cell.length_b   1.000
_cell.length_c   1.000
_cell.angle_alpha   90.00
_cell.angle_beta   90.00
_cell.angle_gamma   90.00
#
_symmetry.space_group_name_H-M   'P 1'
#
loop_
_entity.id
_entity.type
_entity.pdbx_description
1 polymer ?
#
loop_
_entity_poly.entity_id
_entity_poly.type
_entity_poly.pdbx_seq_one_letter_code
_entity_poly.pdbx_strand_id
1 'polypeptide(L)'
;MDSETKIRRDINAIMNLQRNDFETLREYNDFLEKKEDLIYQRVQKIDEEKIKEYLDNFQRKNYDKIILNRQQLESKLQKEKENFKREQLRRMNSIKQFRQKENERLMQKKRMETEEVEKFVLGDKAASNRSSERSKKKAKTEKSEQSLKLGINNNGANSVKRQVSSYASQVYAMFPPLQLNINPQKVQQVYMNTNASAKADIPSGFTKKLIAQRGKQEFFQSLFFD
;
A
#
# COMPACT_ATOMS: atom_id res chain seq x y z
N MET A 1 -9.59 -26.25 1.52
CA MET A 1 -8.56 -25.82 0.53
C MET A 1 -7.15 -25.84 1.09
N ASP A 2 -6.95 -25.76 2.41
CA ASP A 2 -5.59 -25.67 2.98
C ASP A 2 -4.76 -26.96 2.90
N SER A 3 -5.40 -28.14 2.79
CA SER A 3 -4.71 -29.43 2.74
C SER A 3 -3.96 -29.67 1.43
N GLU A 4 -4.62 -29.55 0.28
CA GLU A 4 -3.97 -29.73 -1.02
C GLU A 4 -2.86 -28.72 -1.24
N THR A 5 -3.12 -27.44 -0.96
CA THR A 5 -2.14 -26.36 -1.18
C THR A 5 -0.88 -26.56 -0.34
N LYS A 6 -1.00 -27.18 0.84
CA LYS A 6 0.15 -27.56 1.67
C LYS A 6 0.91 -28.74 1.06
N ILE A 7 0.19 -29.82 0.70
CA ILE A 7 0.78 -31.02 0.09
C ILE A 7 1.52 -30.69 -1.21
N ARG A 8 0.91 -29.88 -2.07
CA ARG A 8 1.51 -29.41 -3.33
C ARG A 8 2.79 -28.60 -3.09
N ARG A 9 2.81 -27.75 -2.05
CA ARG A 9 4.02 -27.02 -1.66
C ARG A 9 5.12 -27.96 -1.19
N ASP A 10 4.78 -28.95 -0.36
CA ASP A 10 5.74 -29.90 0.20
C ASP A 10 6.36 -30.78 -0.91
N ILE A 11 5.55 -31.32 -1.81
CA ILE A 11 6.05 -32.13 -2.94
C ILE A 11 6.88 -31.27 -3.91
N ASN A 12 6.44 -30.05 -4.23
CA ASN A 12 7.22 -29.15 -5.09
C ASN A 12 8.56 -28.73 -4.46
N ALA A 13 8.65 -28.69 -3.13
CA ALA A 13 9.90 -28.38 -2.45
C ALA A 13 10.92 -29.53 -2.57
N ILE A 14 10.44 -30.78 -2.59
CA ILE A 14 11.28 -31.99 -2.73
C ILE A 14 11.62 -32.24 -4.21
N MET A 15 10.61 -32.18 -5.09
CA MET A 15 10.71 -32.44 -6.53
C MET A 15 10.91 -31.14 -7.33
N ASN A 16 12.01 -30.42 -7.04
CA ASN A 16 12.29 -29.08 -7.61
C ASN A 16 13.27 -29.09 -8.81
N LEU A 17 13.37 -30.20 -9.53
CA LEU A 17 14.17 -30.27 -10.76
C LEU A 17 13.58 -29.33 -11.84
N GLN A 18 14.46 -28.67 -12.58
CA GLN A 18 14.11 -27.75 -13.66
C GLN A 18 14.21 -28.45 -15.01
N ARG A 19 13.65 -27.83 -16.05
CA ARG A 19 13.73 -28.33 -17.44
C ARG A 19 15.16 -28.67 -17.88
N ASN A 20 16.14 -27.89 -17.43
CA ASN A 20 17.55 -28.07 -17.78
C ASN A 20 18.22 -29.28 -17.10
N ASP A 21 17.56 -29.90 -16.11
CA ASP A 21 18.05 -31.10 -15.42
C ASP A 21 17.75 -32.39 -16.19
N PHE A 22 17.03 -32.30 -17.31
CA PHE A 22 16.58 -33.41 -18.16
C PHE A 22 17.17 -33.28 -19.58
N GLU A 23 17.39 -34.40 -20.25
CA GLU A 23 17.96 -34.43 -21.60
C GLU A 23 16.90 -34.10 -22.65
N THR A 24 15.66 -34.57 -22.43
CA THR A 24 14.55 -34.38 -23.36
C THR A 24 13.38 -33.65 -22.73
N LEU A 25 12.60 -32.94 -23.57
CA LEU A 25 11.36 -32.31 -23.13
C LEU A 25 10.34 -33.35 -22.65
N ARG A 26 10.38 -34.56 -23.22
CA ARG A 26 9.47 -35.64 -22.86
C ARG A 26 9.71 -36.12 -21.43
N GLU A 27 10.96 -36.37 -21.05
CA GLU A 27 11.30 -36.72 -19.66
C GLU A 27 10.85 -35.66 -18.66
N TYR A 28 11.02 -34.38 -19.01
CA TYR A 28 10.56 -33.29 -18.15
C TYR A 28 9.03 -33.28 -17.99
N ASN A 29 8.29 -33.53 -19.07
CA ASN A 29 6.83 -33.61 -19.03
C ASN A 29 6.36 -34.82 -18.23
N ASP A 30 6.96 -36.00 -18.45
CA ASP A 30 6.66 -37.22 -17.71
C ASP A 30 6.96 -37.04 -16.20
N PHE A 31 8.01 -36.29 -15.87
CA PHE A 31 8.32 -35.90 -14.49
C PHE A 31 7.25 -34.98 -13.89
N LEU A 32 6.76 -34.00 -14.64
CA LEU A 32 5.69 -33.11 -14.18
C LEU A 32 4.38 -33.88 -13.95
N GLU A 33 4.01 -34.79 -14.87
CA GLU A 33 2.85 -35.66 -14.73
C GLU A 33 2.96 -36.52 -13.47
N LYS A 34 4.10 -37.22 -13.32
CA LYS A 34 4.36 -38.05 -12.12
C LYS A 34 4.29 -37.23 -10.82
N LYS A 35 4.73 -35.97 -10.85
CA LYS A 35 4.63 -35.08 -9.69
C LYS A 35 3.18 -34.78 -9.34
N GLU A 36 2.31 -34.53 -10.32
CA GLU A 36 0.88 -34.31 -10.12
C GLU A 36 0.17 -35.58 -9.64
N ASP A 37 0.55 -36.76 -10.16
CA ASP A 37 0.04 -38.04 -9.67
C ASP A 37 0.36 -38.26 -8.19
N LEU A 38 1.59 -37.96 -7.77
CA LEU A 38 2.00 -38.06 -6.37
C LEU A 38 1.23 -37.06 -5.49
N ILE A 39 0.98 -35.84 -5.98
CA ILE A 39 0.14 -34.86 -5.27
C ILE A 39 -1.27 -35.40 -5.10
N TYR A 40 -1.87 -35.91 -6.17
CA TYR A 40 -3.22 -36.47 -6.13
C TYR A 40 -3.31 -37.64 -5.15
N GLN A 41 -2.41 -38.63 -5.26
CA GLN A 41 -2.40 -39.77 -4.36
C GLN A 41 -2.20 -39.34 -2.89
N ARG A 42 -1.33 -38.36 -2.63
CA ARG A 42 -1.10 -37.84 -1.27
C ARG A 42 -2.30 -37.07 -0.71
N VAL A 43 -3.04 -36.34 -1.56
CA VAL A 43 -4.29 -35.66 -1.18
C VAL A 43 -5.39 -36.67 -0.86
N GLN A 44 -5.48 -37.74 -1.66
CA GLN A 44 -6.44 -38.83 -1.44
C GLN A 44 -6.01 -39.81 -0.34
N LYS A 45 -4.82 -39.63 0.25
CA LYS A 45 -4.23 -40.51 1.28
C LYS A 45 -4.08 -41.96 0.83
N ILE A 46 -3.81 -42.15 -0.46
CA ILE A 46 -3.56 -43.47 -1.06
C ILE A 46 -2.07 -43.75 -0.96
N ASP A 47 -1.71 -44.93 -0.44
CA ASP A 47 -0.33 -45.44 -0.41
C ASP A 47 0.71 -44.45 0.16
N GLU A 48 0.38 -43.78 1.27
CA GLU A 48 1.23 -42.73 1.87
C GLU A 48 2.67 -43.17 2.15
N GLU A 49 2.86 -44.44 2.55
CA GLU A 49 4.19 -45.01 2.84
C GLU A 49 5.06 -45.14 1.59
N LYS A 50 4.49 -45.65 0.48
CA LYS A 50 5.22 -45.80 -0.78
C LYS A 50 5.61 -44.44 -1.35
N ILE A 51 4.71 -43.46 -1.27
CA ILE A 51 4.99 -42.09 -1.73
C ILE A 51 6.12 -41.49 -0.90
N LYS A 52 6.10 -41.68 0.42
CA LYS A 52 7.14 -41.17 1.31
C LYS A 52 8.50 -41.80 0.98
N GLU A 53 8.57 -43.12 0.82
CA GLU A 53 9.81 -43.82 0.44
C GLU A 53 10.34 -43.32 -0.92
N TYR A 54 9.44 -43.14 -1.89
CA TYR A 54 9.80 -42.60 -3.20
C TYR A 54 10.39 -41.19 -3.09
N LEU A 55 9.74 -40.30 -2.32
CA LEU A 55 10.21 -38.92 -2.11
C LEU A 55 11.54 -38.89 -1.37
N ASP A 56 11.74 -39.72 -0.34
CA ASP A 56 12.99 -39.81 0.40
C ASP A 56 14.15 -40.29 -0.50
N ASN A 57 13.91 -41.31 -1.33
CA ASN A 57 14.89 -41.81 -2.29
C ASN A 57 15.20 -40.75 -3.37
N PHE A 58 14.17 -40.08 -3.89
CA PHE A 58 14.33 -39.01 -4.86
C PHE A 58 15.17 -37.86 -4.30
N GLN A 59 14.90 -37.45 -3.06
CA GLN A 59 15.62 -36.38 -2.39
C GLN A 59 17.10 -36.73 -2.20
N ARG A 60 17.41 -37.98 -1.81
CA ARG A 60 18.80 -38.45 -1.67
C ARG A 60 19.54 -38.45 -3.01
N LYS A 61 18.90 -38.95 -4.06
CA LYS A 61 19.51 -39.04 -5.41
C LYS A 61 19.75 -37.67 -6.05
N ASN A 62 18.90 -36.68 -5.76
CA ASN A 62 18.95 -35.37 -6.40
C ASN A 62 19.37 -34.24 -5.45
N TYR A 63 19.97 -34.57 -4.30
CA TYR A 63 20.28 -33.62 -3.23
C TYR A 63 21.01 -32.36 -3.73
N ASP A 64 22.09 -32.53 -4.50
CA ASP A 64 22.89 -31.42 -5.00
C ASP A 64 22.10 -30.51 -5.94
N LYS A 65 21.33 -31.09 -6.86
CA LYS A 65 20.45 -30.36 -7.79
C LYS A 65 19.37 -29.59 -7.03
N ILE A 66 18.78 -30.22 -6.02
CA ILE A 66 17.73 -29.61 -5.19
C ILE A 66 18.26 -28.37 -4.48
N ILE A 67 19.46 -28.45 -3.89
CA ILE A 67 20.09 -27.33 -3.18
C ILE A 67 20.45 -26.20 -4.14
N LEU A 68 21.06 -26.53 -5.27
CA LEU A 68 21.43 -25.54 -6.27
C LEU A 68 20.19 -24.78 -6.78
N ASN A 69 19.12 -25.51 -7.10
CA ASN A 69 17.87 -24.91 -7.58
C ASN A 69 17.24 -24.01 -6.51
N ARG A 70 17.32 -24.41 -5.23
CA ARG A 70 16.84 -23.59 -4.10
C ARG A 70 17.65 -22.30 -3.94
N GLN A 71 18.98 -22.38 -3.98
CA GLN A 71 19.85 -21.21 -3.90
C GLN A 71 19.63 -20.24 -5.06
N GLN A 72 19.46 -20.77 -6.28
CA GLN A 72 19.14 -19.95 -7.45
C GLN A 72 17.79 -19.24 -7.30
N LEU A 73 16.77 -19.93 -6.79
CA LEU A 73 15.46 -19.34 -6.53
C LEU A 73 15.54 -18.23 -5.48
N GLU A 74 16.25 -18.47 -4.37
CA GLU A 74 16.45 -17.48 -3.31
C GLU A 74 17.21 -16.25 -3.82
N SER A 75 18.26 -16.45 -4.62
CA SER A 75 19.02 -15.37 -5.25
C SER A 75 18.16 -14.52 -6.20
N LYS A 76 17.33 -15.16 -7.04
CA LYS A 76 16.39 -14.47 -7.93
C LYS A 76 15.38 -13.65 -7.14
N LEU A 77 14.76 -14.24 -6.12
CA LEU A 77 13.79 -13.56 -5.26
C LEU A 77 14.42 -12.36 -4.52
N GLN A 78 15.67 -12.49 -4.08
CA GLN A 78 16.38 -11.40 -3.42
C GLN A 78 16.62 -10.23 -4.39
N LYS A 79 17.08 -10.51 -5.61
CA LYS A 79 17.26 -9.50 -6.66
C LYS A 79 15.95 -8.78 -7.00
N GLU A 80 14.84 -9.51 -7.09
CA GLU A 80 13.53 -8.91 -7.34
C GLU A 80 13.09 -7.99 -6.19
N LYS A 81 13.29 -8.40 -4.93
CA LYS A 81 13.00 -7.56 -3.76
C LYS A 81 13.84 -6.29 -3.75
N GLU A 82 15.11 -6.38 -4.11
CA GLU A 82 16.01 -5.23 -4.20
C GLU A 82 15.62 -4.28 -5.32
N ASN A 83 15.28 -4.82 -6.50
CA ASN A 83 14.78 -4.02 -7.63
C ASN A 83 13.48 -3.30 -7.26
N PHE A 84 12.56 -4.00 -6.60
CA PHE A 84 11.32 -3.38 -6.12
C PHE A 84 11.60 -2.23 -5.14
N LYS A 85 12.47 -2.45 -4.14
CA LYS A 85 12.88 -1.39 -3.20
C LYS A 85 13.54 -0.20 -3.90
N ARG A 86 14.40 -0.47 -4.88
CA ARG A 86 15.07 0.56 -5.67
C ARG A 86 14.06 1.39 -6.46
N GLU A 87 13.06 0.75 -7.05
CA GLU A 87 12.02 1.43 -7.82
C GLU A 87 11.13 2.29 -6.91
N GLN A 88 10.75 1.78 -5.75
CA GLN A 88 10.02 2.56 -4.74
C GLN A 88 10.83 3.79 -4.30
N LEU A 89 12.13 3.62 -4.03
CA LEU A 89 12.99 4.73 -3.65
C LEU A 89 13.13 5.77 -4.76
N ARG A 90 13.28 5.33 -6.02
CA ARG A 90 13.29 6.23 -7.19
C ARG A 90 12.00 7.04 -7.27
N ARG A 91 10.84 6.39 -7.15
CA ARG A 91 9.53 7.05 -7.16
C ARG A 91 9.40 8.07 -6.04
N MET A 92 9.82 7.72 -4.82
CA MET A 92 9.79 8.64 -3.68
C MET A 92 10.71 9.84 -3.89
N ASN A 93 11.91 9.63 -4.42
CA ASN A 93 12.86 10.69 -4.72
C ASN A 93 12.32 11.64 -5.79
N SER A 94 11.70 11.13 -6.85
CA SER A 94 11.05 11.95 -7.88
C SER A 94 9.93 12.82 -7.30
N ILE A 95 9.08 12.25 -6.45
CA ILE A 95 8.01 13.00 -5.76
C ILE A 95 8.61 14.09 -4.85
N LYS A 96 9.65 13.76 -4.09
CA LYS A 96 10.32 14.71 -3.21
C LYS A 96 10.94 15.87 -4.00
N GLN A 97 11.59 15.59 -5.13
CA GLN A 97 12.16 16.62 -6.02
C GLN A 97 11.07 17.51 -6.62
N PHE A 98 9.95 16.93 -7.06
CA PHE A 98 8.83 17.71 -7.59
C PHE A 98 8.29 18.69 -6.54
N ARG A 99 8.06 18.21 -5.32
CA ARG A 99 7.63 19.05 -4.19
C ARG A 99 8.64 20.15 -3.84
N GLN A 100 9.94 19.84 -3.90
CA GLN A 100 10.99 20.84 -3.67
C GLN A 100 10.94 21.95 -4.72
N LYS A 101 10.90 21.60 -6.01
CA LYS A 101 10.80 22.58 -7.10
C LYS A 101 9.53 23.42 -7.01
N GLU A 102 8.40 22.82 -6.67
CA GLU A 102 7.13 23.53 -6.48
C GLU A 102 7.22 24.53 -5.31
N ASN A 103 7.77 24.11 -4.18
CA ASN A 103 7.99 24.99 -3.03
C ASN A 103 8.96 26.13 -3.36
N GLU A 104 10.05 25.87 -4.10
CA GLU A 104 11.00 26.90 -4.54
C GLU A 104 10.32 27.94 -5.44
N ARG A 105 9.51 27.52 -6.41
CA ARG A 105 8.72 28.41 -7.27
C ARG A 105 7.77 29.28 -6.46
N LEU A 106 7.06 28.69 -5.50
CA LEU A 106 6.15 29.44 -4.63
C LEU A 106 6.91 30.47 -3.77
N MET A 107 8.09 30.11 -3.27
CA MET A 107 8.94 31.01 -2.50
C MET A 107 9.49 32.15 -3.36
N GLN A 108 9.86 31.90 -4.62
CA GLN A 108 10.26 32.95 -5.57
C GLN A 108 9.11 33.90 -5.86
N LYS A 109 7.92 33.38 -6.18
CA LYS A 109 6.73 34.20 -6.43
C LYS A 109 6.42 35.12 -5.24
N LYS A 110 6.41 34.58 -4.02
CA LYS A 110 6.22 35.39 -2.80
C LYS A 110 7.31 36.44 -2.61
N ARG A 111 8.58 36.15 -2.93
CA ARG A 111 9.67 37.14 -2.84
C ARG A 111 9.44 38.30 -3.81
N MET A 112 9.14 38.00 -5.08
CA MET A 112 8.84 39.01 -6.09
C MET A 112 7.66 39.89 -5.66
N GLU A 113 6.55 39.27 -5.22
CA GLU A 113 5.37 40.00 -4.70
C GLU A 113 5.76 40.93 -3.53
N THR A 114 6.56 40.45 -2.57
CA THR A 114 6.99 41.30 -1.45
C THR A 114 7.93 42.42 -1.87
N GLU A 115 8.81 42.18 -2.85
CA GLU A 115 9.76 43.18 -3.37
C GLU A 115 9.03 44.27 -4.16
N GLU A 116 8.04 43.90 -4.97
CA GLU A 116 7.17 44.83 -5.70
C GLU A 116 6.37 45.72 -4.74
N VAL A 117 5.78 45.14 -3.69
CA VAL A 117 5.09 45.88 -2.64
C VAL A 117 6.05 46.79 -1.88
N GLU A 118 7.25 46.33 -1.53
CA GLU A 118 8.25 47.12 -0.82
C GLU A 118 8.71 48.34 -1.66
N LYS A 119 8.93 48.13 -2.96
CA LYS A 119 9.26 49.20 -3.92
C LYS A 119 8.14 50.24 -4.02
N PHE A 120 6.89 49.79 -4.06
CA PHE A 120 5.73 50.67 -4.12
C PHE A 120 5.54 51.51 -2.84
N VAL A 121 5.81 50.94 -1.66
CA VAL A 121 5.62 51.61 -0.36
C VAL A 121 6.77 52.57 0.01
N LEU A 122 8.01 52.22 -0.30
CA LEU A 122 9.20 52.97 0.18
C LEU A 122 9.90 53.81 -0.90
N GLY A 123 9.56 53.62 -2.17
CA GLY A 123 10.23 54.24 -3.31
C GLY A 123 11.60 53.61 -3.64
N ASP A 124 12.02 53.75 -4.90
CA ASP A 124 13.11 52.98 -5.53
C ASP A 124 14.45 53.00 -4.79
N LYS A 125 14.82 54.12 -4.16
CA LYS A 125 16.10 54.27 -3.45
C LYS A 125 16.13 53.60 -2.07
N ALA A 126 15.01 53.58 -1.35
CA ALA A 126 14.95 53.00 0.00
C ALA A 126 14.73 51.47 -0.02
N ALA A 127 13.99 50.95 -1.01
CA ALA A 127 13.77 49.51 -1.19
C ALA A 127 15.06 48.77 -1.59
N SER A 128 15.91 49.37 -2.45
CA SER A 128 17.19 48.79 -2.88
C SER A 128 18.19 48.63 -1.72
N ASN A 129 18.29 49.62 -0.84
CA ASN A 129 19.16 49.53 0.34
C ASN A 129 18.72 48.41 1.31
N ARG A 130 17.41 48.23 1.53
CA ARG A 130 16.88 47.19 2.43
C ARG A 130 17.00 45.77 1.87
N SER A 131 16.80 45.57 0.56
CA SER A 131 16.99 44.25 -0.06
C SER A 131 18.45 43.77 0.05
N SER A 132 19.41 44.70 -0.04
CA SER A 132 20.85 44.44 0.12
C SER A 132 21.24 44.07 1.57
N GLU A 133 20.57 44.64 2.58
CA GLU A 133 20.77 44.28 3.99
C GLU A 133 20.14 42.92 4.33
N ARG A 134 18.98 42.61 3.74
CA ARG A 134 18.24 41.37 4.00
C ARG A 134 18.94 40.14 3.41
N SER A 135 19.56 40.29 2.25
CA SER A 135 20.39 39.25 1.62
C SER A 135 21.70 38.98 2.39
N LYS A 136 22.31 40.01 2.98
CA LYS A 136 23.48 39.86 3.90
C LYS A 136 23.12 39.17 5.23
N LYS A 137 21.93 39.40 5.78
CA LYS A 137 21.45 38.72 7.01
C LYS A 137 21.13 37.23 6.77
N LYS A 138 20.47 36.88 5.66
CA LYS A 138 20.16 35.47 5.30
C LYS A 138 21.40 34.58 5.13
N ALA A 139 22.47 35.10 4.52
CA ALA A 139 23.72 34.36 4.36
C ALA A 139 24.43 34.04 5.70
N LYS A 140 24.15 34.81 6.77
CA LYS A 140 24.66 34.53 8.13
C LYS A 140 23.80 33.52 8.89
N THR A 141 22.48 33.53 8.72
CA THR A 141 21.57 32.57 9.38
C THR A 141 21.60 31.17 8.75
N GLU A 142 21.78 31.05 7.43
CA GLU A 142 21.90 29.74 6.77
C GLU A 142 23.16 28.96 7.20
N LYS A 143 24.24 29.66 7.61
CA LYS A 143 25.43 29.03 8.22
C LYS A 143 25.20 28.54 9.65
N SER A 144 24.30 29.17 10.43
CA SER A 144 23.96 28.72 11.79
C SER A 144 22.89 27.62 11.82
N GLU A 145 22.08 27.49 10.78
CA GLU A 145 21.02 26.46 10.70
C GLU A 145 21.55 25.07 10.25
N GLN A 146 22.74 24.99 9.67
CA GLN A 146 23.38 23.71 9.33
C GLN A 146 23.84 22.91 10.57
N SER A 147 24.03 23.54 11.73
CA SER A 147 24.47 22.87 12.97
C SER A 147 23.33 22.45 13.92
N LEU A 148 22.07 22.82 13.65
CA LEU A 148 20.92 22.56 14.55
C LEU A 148 19.95 21.47 14.07
N LYS A 149 20.25 20.77 12.98
CA LYS A 149 19.42 19.66 12.46
C LYS A 149 19.82 18.29 13.00
N LEU A 150 20.07 18.19 14.31
CA LEU A 150 20.03 16.93 15.05
C LEU A 150 19.33 17.19 16.38
N GLY A 151 18.00 17.13 16.38
CA GLY A 151 17.22 17.36 17.60
C GLY A 151 15.73 17.48 17.33
N ILE A 152 15.13 16.45 16.75
CA ILE A 152 13.67 16.27 16.87
C ILE A 152 13.46 15.08 17.80
N ASN A 153 13.17 15.43 19.05
CA ASN A 153 12.76 14.51 20.10
C ASN A 153 11.46 13.82 19.69
N ASN A 154 11.51 12.49 19.67
CA ASN A 154 10.34 11.64 19.56
C ASN A 154 9.54 11.74 20.85
N ASN A 155 8.25 12.08 20.76
CA ASN A 155 7.29 11.75 21.81
C ASN A 155 5.94 11.35 21.19
N GLY A 156 5.58 10.08 21.42
CA GLY A 156 4.21 9.70 21.75
C GLY A 156 3.23 9.45 20.61
N ALA A 157 3.35 8.31 19.94
CA ALA A 157 2.17 7.61 19.44
C ALA A 157 2.30 6.12 19.75
N ASN A 158 1.62 5.71 20.82
CA ASN A 158 1.43 4.30 21.19
C ASN A 158 0.77 3.56 20.02
N SER A 159 1.56 2.84 19.23
CA SER A 159 1.03 1.85 18.30
C SER A 159 1.04 0.48 18.98
N VAL A 160 -0.09 0.12 19.59
CA VAL A 160 -0.39 -1.29 19.90
C VAL A 160 -0.35 -2.04 18.57
N LYS A 161 0.70 -2.83 18.37
CA LYS A 161 0.86 -3.71 17.21
C LYS A 161 -0.17 -4.83 17.30
N ARG A 162 -1.38 -4.59 16.79
CA ARG A 162 -2.26 -5.69 16.40
C ARG A 162 -1.61 -6.39 15.21
N GLN A 163 -1.19 -7.64 15.40
CA GLN A 163 -0.74 -8.49 14.30
C GLN A 163 -1.94 -8.76 13.39
N VAL A 164 -2.07 -7.97 12.34
CA VAL A 164 -3.08 -8.19 11.29
C VAL A 164 -2.40 -8.92 10.14
N SER A 165 -3.06 -9.97 9.65
CA SER A 165 -2.63 -10.86 8.58
C SER A 165 -1.92 -10.15 7.42
N SER A 166 -0.79 -10.72 7.02
CA SER A 166 0.17 -10.29 5.99
C SER A 166 -0.45 -9.64 4.75
N TYR A 167 -1.63 -10.09 4.32
CA TYR A 167 -2.27 -9.61 3.10
C TYR A 167 -2.94 -8.24 3.27
N ALA A 168 -3.62 -8.01 4.39
CA ALA A 168 -4.30 -6.75 4.66
C ALA A 168 -3.31 -5.59 4.81
N SER A 169 -2.15 -5.85 5.41
CA SER A 169 -1.07 -4.86 5.54
C SER A 169 -0.46 -4.49 4.18
N GLN A 170 -0.34 -5.44 3.25
CA GLN A 170 0.15 -5.18 1.90
C GLN A 170 -0.82 -4.33 1.07
N VAL A 171 -2.12 -4.60 1.16
CA VAL A 171 -3.16 -3.81 0.46
C VAL A 171 -3.21 -2.38 1.01
N TYR A 172 -3.14 -2.21 2.34
CA TYR A 172 -3.13 -0.89 2.98
C TYR A 172 -1.88 -0.07 2.64
N ALA A 173 -0.74 -0.74 2.42
CA ALA A 173 0.49 -0.08 1.98
C ALA A 173 0.45 0.35 0.50
N MET A 174 -0.32 -0.35 -0.33
CA MET A 174 -0.45 -0.04 -1.75
C MET A 174 -1.38 1.16 -2.00
N PHE A 175 -2.39 1.34 -1.13
CA PHE A 175 -3.31 2.48 -1.15
C PHE A 175 -3.47 3.07 0.26
N PRO A 176 -2.45 3.77 0.80
CA PRO A 176 -2.60 4.43 2.09
C PRO A 176 -3.70 5.50 1.98
N PRO A 177 -4.64 5.57 2.94
CA PRO A 177 -5.64 6.63 2.95
C PRO A 177 -4.92 7.98 2.97
N LEU A 178 -5.40 8.93 2.16
CA LEU A 178 -4.85 10.28 2.09
C LEU A 178 -4.89 10.92 3.49
N GLN A 179 -3.77 10.90 4.21
CA GLN A 179 -3.64 11.62 5.47
C GLN A 179 -3.42 13.09 5.16
N LEU A 180 -4.52 13.82 5.04
CA LEU A 180 -4.48 15.27 4.95
C LEU A 180 -4.13 15.81 6.34
N ASN A 181 -2.92 16.36 6.49
CA ASN A 181 -2.54 17.12 7.69
C ASN A 181 -3.19 18.50 7.63
N ILE A 182 -4.51 18.53 7.82
CA ILE A 182 -5.29 19.74 7.95
C ILE A 182 -5.59 19.90 9.43
N ASN A 183 -5.30 21.08 9.99
CA ASN A 183 -5.73 21.42 11.33
C ASN A 183 -7.26 21.27 11.41
N PRO A 184 -7.80 20.36 12.25
CA PRO A 184 -9.22 19.97 12.22
C PRO A 184 -10.17 21.15 12.45
N GLN A 185 -9.70 22.22 13.10
CA GLN A 185 -10.49 23.43 13.35
C GLN A 185 -10.80 24.22 12.06
N LYS A 186 -9.91 24.20 11.05
CA LYS A 186 -10.12 24.93 9.79
C LYS A 186 -11.05 24.20 8.82
N VAL A 187 -11.15 22.87 8.93
CA VAL A 187 -12.03 22.04 8.07
C VAL A 187 -13.47 22.10 8.57
N GLN A 188 -13.68 22.12 9.89
CA GLN A 188 -15.03 22.19 10.46
C GLN A 188 -15.82 23.43 10.05
N GLN A 189 -15.17 24.60 9.89
CA GLN A 189 -15.87 25.82 9.48
C GLN A 189 -16.37 25.78 8.02
N VAL A 190 -15.72 25.00 7.14
CA VAL A 190 -16.11 24.90 5.72
C VAL A 190 -17.17 23.81 5.51
N TYR A 191 -17.14 22.73 6.30
CA TYR A 191 -18.03 21.57 6.13
C TYR A 191 -19.34 21.62 6.95
N MET A 192 -19.49 22.55 7.88
CA MET A 192 -20.73 22.70 8.65
C MET A 192 -21.81 23.56 7.96
N ASN A 193 -21.47 24.26 6.86
CA ASN A 193 -22.41 25.15 6.18
C ASN A 193 -23.08 24.56 4.93
N THR A 194 -22.79 23.31 4.55
CA THR A 194 -23.38 22.71 3.32
C THR A 194 -23.83 21.26 3.43
N ASN A 195 -23.77 20.63 4.61
CA ASN A 195 -24.19 19.23 4.78
C ASN A 195 -25.23 19.04 5.89
N ALA A 196 -26.30 19.82 5.90
CA ALA A 196 -27.58 19.19 6.13
C ALA A 196 -27.92 18.51 4.81
N SER A 197 -27.52 17.24 4.65
CA SER A 197 -28.01 16.34 3.61
C SER A 197 -29.46 16.70 3.36
N ALA A 198 -29.78 17.17 2.15
CA ALA A 198 -31.14 17.49 1.77
C ALA A 198 -31.96 16.25 2.10
N LYS A 199 -32.64 16.29 3.26
CA LYS A 199 -33.58 15.26 3.64
C LYS A 199 -34.53 15.27 2.45
N ALA A 200 -34.72 14.11 1.84
CA ALA A 200 -35.77 13.95 0.86
C ALA A 200 -37.07 14.18 1.62
N ASP A 201 -37.46 15.44 1.78
CA ASP A 201 -38.73 15.86 2.30
C ASP A 201 -39.70 15.48 1.19
N ILE A 202 -40.25 14.26 1.31
CA ILE A 202 -41.28 13.74 0.41
C ILE A 202 -42.46 14.72 0.54
N PRO A 203 -42.79 15.50 -0.51
CA PRO A 203 -43.73 16.61 -0.41
C PRO A 203 -45.15 16.10 -0.60
N SER A 204 -45.54 15.13 0.21
CA SER A 204 -46.84 14.48 0.17
C SER A 204 -47.06 13.92 1.56
N GLY A 205 -48.07 14.40 2.30
CA GLY A 205 -48.30 14.24 3.74
C GLY A 205 -48.33 12.82 4.34
N PHE A 206 -47.85 11.82 3.61
CA PHE A 206 -47.59 10.46 4.03
C PHE A 206 -46.26 10.37 4.78
N THR A 207 -46.32 10.59 6.10
CA THR A 207 -45.23 10.17 6.97
C THR A 207 -45.08 8.65 6.91
N LYS A 208 -43.85 8.12 7.06
CA LYS A 208 -43.58 6.66 7.06
C LYS A 208 -44.51 5.89 8.01
N LYS A 209 -44.93 6.54 9.11
CA LYS A 209 -45.89 6.03 10.08
C LYS A 209 -47.30 5.85 9.48
N LEU A 210 -47.79 6.82 8.71
CA LEU A 210 -49.10 6.74 8.06
C LEU A 210 -49.16 5.62 7.01
N ILE A 211 -48.10 5.46 6.21
CA ILE A 211 -47.99 4.37 5.22
C ILE A 211 -48.06 3.01 5.91
N ALA A 212 -47.31 2.84 6.99
CA ALA A 212 -47.32 1.59 7.77
C ALA A 212 -48.68 1.31 8.42
N GLN A 213 -49.40 2.35 8.86
CA GLN A 213 -50.70 2.20 9.50
C GLN A 213 -51.80 1.87 8.49
N ARG A 214 -51.76 2.48 7.30
CA ARG A 214 -52.71 2.20 6.20
C ARG A 214 -52.50 0.81 5.61
N GLY A 215 -51.24 0.40 5.41
CA GLY A 215 -50.92 -0.97 4.96
C GLY A 215 -51.41 -2.05 5.92
N LYS A 216 -51.40 -1.80 7.24
CA LYS A 216 -52.02 -2.71 8.21
C LYS A 216 -53.54 -2.77 8.06
N GLN A 217 -54.21 -1.62 7.92
CA GLN A 217 -55.67 -1.58 7.72
C GLN A 217 -56.11 -2.30 6.46
N GLU A 218 -55.45 -2.04 5.33
CA GLU A 218 -55.77 -2.69 4.04
C GLU A 218 -55.52 -4.21 4.11
N PHE A 219 -54.45 -4.65 4.77
CA PHE A 219 -54.19 -6.07 5.02
C PHE A 219 -55.32 -6.74 5.82
N PHE A 220 -55.78 -6.11 6.91
CA PHE A 220 -56.88 -6.66 7.70
C PHE A 220 -58.22 -6.61 6.95
N GLN A 221 -58.49 -5.58 6.15
CA GLN A 221 -59.71 -5.49 5.35
C GLN A 221 -59.72 -6.55 4.24
N SER A 222 -58.57 -6.82 3.61
CA SER A 222 -58.43 -7.87 2.60
C SER A 222 -58.60 -9.29 3.15
N LEU A 223 -58.43 -9.50 4.46
CA LEU A 223 -58.59 -10.80 5.10
C LEU A 223 -60.05 -11.18 5.40
N PHE A 224 -60.98 -10.22 5.31
CA PHE A 224 -62.39 -10.42 5.67
C PHE A 224 -63.37 -10.08 4.53
N PHE A 225 -62.89 -10.05 3.30
CA PHE A 225 -63.73 -10.10 2.09
C PHE A 225 -63.36 -11.34 1.26
N ASP A 226 -63.59 -12.50 1.88
CA ASP A 226 -64.34 -13.67 1.39
C ASP A 226 -64.88 -14.42 2.62
#